data_AF-A0A1I4E3Z7-F1
#
_entry.id   AF-A0A1I4E3Z7-F1
#
_cell.length_a   1.000
_cell.length_b   1.000
_cell.length_c   1.000
_cell.angle_alpha   90.00
_cell.angle_beta   90.00
_cell.angle_gamma   90.00
#
_symmetry.space_group_name_H-M   'P 1'
#
loop_
_entity.id
_entity.type
_entity.pdbx_description
1 polymer ?
#
loop_
_entity_poly.entity_id
_entity_poly.type
_entity_poly.pdbx_seq_one_letter_code
_entity_poly.pdbx_strand_id
1 'polypeptide(L)' 'MLGTPGAAELVDNLVAYAMLPAGPRSIAIGCASVVRKRAPAVAELLARRVRQLGRLVDVDHRHVHLPRVVASA' A
#
# COMPACT_ATOMS: atom_id res chain seq x y z
N MET A 1 -11.06 7.20 -4.94
CA MET A 1 -9.60 7.10 -5.22
C MET A 1 -9.18 5.68 -5.59
N LEU A 2 -9.62 4.64 -4.89
CA LEU A 2 -9.34 3.24 -5.29
C LEU A 2 -10.10 2.77 -6.55
N GLY A 3 -11.12 3.51 -7.00
CA GLY A 3 -11.86 3.21 -8.23
C GLY A 3 -11.26 3.78 -9.51
N THR A 4 -10.05 4.36 -9.47
CA THR A 4 -9.38 4.84 -10.69
C THR A 4 -8.59 3.71 -11.35
N PRO A 5 -8.55 3.61 -12.69
CA PRO A 5 -7.83 2.54 -13.38
C PRO A 5 -6.37 2.39 -12.93
N GLY A 6 -5.62 3.48 -12.80
CA GLY A 6 -4.21 3.42 -12.37
C GLY A 6 -4.00 2.95 -10.92
N ALA A 7 -5.01 3.05 -10.05
CA ALA A 7 -4.92 2.51 -8.70
C ALA A 7 -5.13 0.99 -8.70
N ALA A 8 -6.04 0.50 -9.55
CA ALA A 8 -6.25 -0.93 -9.75
C ALA A 8 -5.02 -1.59 -10.38
N GLU A 9 -4.50 -1.00 -11.46
CA GLU A 9 -3.31 -1.48 -12.16
C GLU A 9 -2.09 -1.54 -11.23
N LEU A 10 -1.86 -0.50 -10.42
CA LEU A 10 -0.79 -0.51 -9.43
C LEU A 10 -0.93 -1.67 -8.45
N VAL A 11 -2.13 -1.93 -7.93
CA VAL A 11 -2.36 -3.03 -6.99
C VAL A 11 -2.13 -4.37 -7.67
N ASP A 12 -2.63 -4.56 -8.89
CA ASP A 12 -2.47 -5.82 -9.61
C ASP A 12 -0.98 -6.13 -9.90
N ASN A 13 -0.21 -5.11 -10.29
CA ASN A 13 1.24 -5.24 -10.47
C ASN A 13 1.97 -5.61 -9.16
N LEU A 14 1.58 -5.00 -8.04
CA LEU A 14 2.16 -5.32 -6.72
C LEU A 14 1.77 -6.72 -6.25
N VAL A 15 0.55 -7.18 -6.54
CA VAL A 15 0.11 -8.56 -6.28
C VAL A 15 0.96 -9.54 -7.10
N ALA A 16 1.12 -9.29 -8.40
CA ALA A 16 1.95 -10.13 -9.25
C ALA A 16 3.39 -10.22 -8.74
N TYR A 17 3.98 -9.08 -8.36
CA TYR A 17 5.30 -9.03 -7.75
C TYR A 17 5.38 -9.84 -6.44
N ALA A 18 4.37 -9.74 -5.57
CA ALA A 18 4.32 -10.51 -4.32
C ALA A 18 4.23 -12.03 -4.54
N MET A 19 3.69 -12.48 -5.67
CA MET A 19 3.49 -13.90 -6.00
C MET A 19 4.67 -14.58 -6.69
N LEU A 20 5.66 -13.83 -7.19
CA LEU A 20 6.84 -14.40 -7.83
C LEU A 20 7.52 -15.44 -6.91
N PRO A 21 8.15 -16.52 -7.43
CA PRO A 21 8.79 -17.54 -6.61
C PRO A 21 10.12 -17.01 -6.02
N ALA A 22 10.02 -16.29 -4.90
CA ALA A 22 11.15 -15.96 -4.05
C ALA A 22 10.72 -16.07 -2.57
N GLY A 23 11.69 -15.94 -1.67
CA GLY A 23 11.45 -15.91 -0.22
C GLY A 23 10.62 -14.69 0.23
N PRO A 24 10.55 -14.43 1.55
CA PRO A 24 9.79 -13.33 2.12
C PRO A 24 10.12 -11.97 1.47
N ARG A 25 9.10 -11.13 1.28
CA ARG A 25 9.23 -9.81 0.65
C ARG A 25 8.65 -8.70 1.52
N SER A 26 9.25 -7.52 1.44
CA SER A 26 8.73 -6.30 2.04
C SER A 26 8.45 -5.26 0.95
N ILE A 27 7.24 -4.72 0.93
CA ILE A 27 6.82 -3.70 -0.04
C ILE A 27 6.50 -2.42 0.73
N ALA A 28 7.31 -1.38 0.52
CA ALA A 28 7.09 -0.07 1.12
C ALA A 28 6.23 0.80 0.19
N ILE A 29 5.14 1.36 0.70
CA ILE A 29 4.23 2.22 -0.06
C ILE A 29 4.24 3.63 0.55
N GLY A 30 4.73 4.59 -0.23
CA GLY A 30 4.77 6.00 0.13
C GLY A 30 3.74 6.83 -0.62
N CYS A 31 3.34 7.97 -0.04
CA CYS A 31 2.56 8.99 -0.75
C CYS A 31 3.05 10.37 -0.31
N ALA A 32 3.35 11.25 -1.27
CA ALA A 32 3.82 12.60 -1.00
C ALA A 32 2.73 13.55 -0.46
N SER A 33 1.45 13.17 -0.57
CA SER A 33 0.35 14.06 -0.16
C SER A 33 0.07 13.97 1.33
N VAL A 34 0.15 15.13 1.99
CA VAL A 34 -0.21 15.35 3.39
C VAL A 34 -1.73 15.25 3.62
N VAL A 35 -2.55 15.52 2.59
CA VAL A 35 -4.01 15.66 2.72
C VAL A 35 -4.76 14.37 2.35
N ARG A 36 -4.24 13.58 1.39
CA ARG A 36 -4.84 12.30 0.99
C ARG A 36 -3.88 11.16 1.29
N LYS A 37 -4.18 10.41 2.36
CA LYS A 37 -3.42 9.21 2.77
C LYS A 37 -3.75 8.02 1.85
N ARG A 38 -3.20 8.06 0.62
CA ARG A 38 -3.29 6.94 -0.33
C ARG A 38 -2.56 5.70 0.15
N ALA A 39 -1.38 5.88 0.74
CA ALA A 39 -0.48 4.80 1.07
C ALA A 39 -1.13 3.74 1.98
N PRO A 40 -1.78 4.11 3.11
CA PRO A 40 -2.48 3.13 3.93
C PRO A 40 -3.58 2.38 3.17
N ALA A 41 -4.39 3.09 2.38
CA ALA A 41 -5.48 2.47 1.64
C ALA A 41 -5.00 1.47 0.57
N VAL A 42 -3.90 1.78 -0.12
CA VAL A 42 -3.28 0.86 -1.10
C VAL A 42 -2.64 -0.33 -0.39
N ALA A 43 -1.95 -0.11 0.74
CA ALA A 43 -1.33 -1.18 1.53
C ALA A 43 -2.37 -2.18 2.04
N GLU A 44 -3.49 -1.71 2.58
CA GLU A 44 -4.58 -2.58 3.05
C GLU A 44 -5.24 -3.36 1.91
N LEU A 45 -5.47 -2.70 0.76
CA LEU A 45 -6.05 -3.35 -0.41
C LEU A 45 -5.13 -4.45 -0.96
N LEU A 46 -3.83 -4.17 -1.06
CA LEU A 46 -2.82 -5.14 -1.47
C LEU A 46 -2.78 -6.32 -0.50
N ALA A 47 -2.72 -6.05 0.81
CA ALA A 47 -2.69 -7.09 1.83
C ALA A 47 -3.92 -8.00 1.75
N ARG A 48 -5.12 -7.43 1.56
CA ARG A 48 -6.34 -8.21 1.37
C ARG A 48 -6.26 -9.12 0.15
N ARG A 49 -5.81 -8.61 -1.01
CA ARG A 49 -5.68 -9.41 -2.25
C ARG A 49 -4.66 -10.53 -2.10
N VAL A 50 -3.51 -10.26 -1.50
CA VAL A 50 -2.45 -11.25 -1.28
C VAL A 50 -2.90 -12.33 -0.28
N ARG A 51 -3.64 -11.95 0.78
CA ARG A 51 -4.27 -12.91 1.71
C ARG A 51 -5.30 -13.80 1.02
N GLN A 52 -6.13 -13.24 0.14
CA GLN A 52 -7.10 -14.02 -0.67
C GLN A 52 -6.42 -15.05 -1.58
N LEU A 53 -5.17 -14.83 -1.96
CA LEU A 53 -4.33 -15.76 -2.73
C LEU A 53 -3.57 -16.75 -1.85
N GLY A 54 -3.87 -16.82 -0.55
CA GLY A 54 -3.33 -17.81 0.38
C GLY A 54 -1.93 -17.51 0.90
N ARG A 55 -1.49 -16.24 0.87
CA ARG A 55 -0.21 -15.81 1.45
C ARG A 55 -0.41 -15.09 2.79
N LEU A 56 0.52 -15.32 3.72
CA LEU A 56 0.59 -14.56 4.96
C LEU A 56 1.13 -13.16 4.67
N VAL A 57 0.46 -12.15 5.25
CA VAL A 57 0.83 -10.74 5.09
C VAL A 57 0.68 -10.01 6.41
N ASP A 58 1.75 -9.33 6.80
CA ASP A 58 1.76 -8.35 7.87
C ASP A 58 1.78 -6.93 7.30
N VAL A 59 1.14 -5.98 7.99
CA VAL A 59 1.01 -4.59 7.53
C VAL A 59 1.31 -3.64 8.68
N ASP A 60 2.29 -2.77 8.47
CA ASP A 60 2.67 -1.70 9.41
C ASP A 60 2.49 -0.32 8.76
N HIS A 61 1.92 0.64 9.51
CA HIS A 61 1.60 1.99 9.05
C HIS A 61 2.38 3.06 9.84
N ARG A 62 3.63 3.27 9.49
CA ARG A 62 4.57 4.15 10.24
C ARG A 62 4.09 5.59 10.50
N HIS A 63 3.42 6.23 9.54
CA HIS A 63 3.08 7.66 9.64
C HIS A 63 1.58 7.93 9.76
N VAL A 64 0.75 6.92 10.03
CA VAL A 64 -0.71 7.17 10.10
C VAL A 64 -1.09 7.96 11.36
N HIS A 65 -0.31 7.83 12.43
CA HIS A 65 -0.56 8.44 13.75
C HIS A 65 0.17 9.76 14.00
N LEU A 66 1.10 10.18 13.15
CA LEU A 66 1.88 11.40 13.39
C LEU A 66 1.07 12.66 13.03
N PRO A 67 1.20 13.74 13.82
CA PRO A 67 0.54 15.00 13.55
C PRO A 67 0.99 15.58 12.20
N ARG A 68 0.06 16.26 11.54
CA ARG A 68 0.29 16.89 10.25
C ARG A 68 1.36 17.99 10.38
N VAL A 69 2.54 17.79 9.81
CA VAL A 69 3.51 18.87 9.60
C VAL A 69 3.06 19.68 8.38
N VAL A 70 2.45 20.83 8.63
CA VAL A 70 2.24 21.86 7.61
C VAL A 70 3.45 22.78 7.68
N ALA A 71 4.23 22.85 6.61
CA ALA A 71 5.21 23.93 6.48
C ALA A 71 4.44 25.25 6.41
N SER A 72 4.78 26.18 7.31
CA SER A 72 4.29 27.56 7.21
C SER A 72 4.77 28.17 5.89
N ALA A 73 3.86 28.92 5.25
CA ALA A 73 4.02 29.54 3.94
C ALA A 73 5.24 30.47 3.84
#